data_AF-A0A699QKE9-F1
#
_entry.id   AF-A0A699QKE9-F1
#
_cell.length_a   1.000
_cell.length_b   1.000
_cell.length_c   1.000
_cell.angle_alpha   90.00
_cell.angle_beta   90.00
_cell.angle_gamma   90.00
#
_symmetry.space_group_name_H-M   'P 1'
#
loop_
_entity.id
_entity.type
_entity.pdbx_description
1 polymer ?
#
loop_
_entity_poly.entity_id
_entity_poly.type
_entity_poly.pdbx_seq_one_letter_code
_entity_poly.pdbx_strand_id
1 'polypeptide(L)'
;MEFQVGDEVMLKVSPWKGVVRFGKRGKLNPRYVGPFKVLERVGDVSYKIDLPKELSRVHNTFYVSNLKKCHADEPLAVPLDGLHFDDKLYFVEEPVEIMDREVKWLKQIRILLVKVRWNSKRGPEFTWEHEDQFRKKYPHFFVKTASSSSVTS
;
A
#
# COMPACT_ATOMS: atom_id res chain seq x y z
N MET A 1 -3.91 6.97 -27.07
CA MET A 1 -2.75 6.15 -26.65
C MET A 1 -3.15 4.72 -26.86
N GLU A 2 -2.36 3.94 -27.58
CA GLU A 2 -2.66 2.54 -27.90
C GLU A 2 -1.42 1.69 -27.58
N PHE A 3 -1.66 0.44 -27.21
CA PHE A 3 -0.62 -0.53 -26.89
C PHE A 3 -0.73 -1.72 -27.84
N GLN A 4 0.40 -2.31 -28.19
CA GLN A 4 0.45 -3.53 -28.98
C GLN A 4 0.63 -4.75 -28.07
N VAL A 5 0.21 -5.92 -28.56
CA VAL A 5 0.49 -7.18 -27.87
C VAL A 5 2.00 -7.37 -27.79
N GLY A 6 2.50 -7.64 -26.59
CA GLY A 6 3.94 -7.71 -26.29
C GLY A 6 4.55 -6.41 -25.76
N ASP A 7 3.84 -5.27 -25.79
CA ASP A 7 4.32 -4.04 -25.15
C ASP A 7 4.43 -4.22 -23.64
N GLU A 8 5.46 -3.60 -23.05
CA GLU A 8 5.59 -3.47 -21.60
C GLU A 8 4.86 -2.21 -21.11
N VAL A 9 3.93 -2.41 -20.18
CA VAL A 9 3.11 -1.36 -19.59
C VAL A 9 3.17 -1.41 -18.07
N MET A 10 3.10 -0.25 -17.44
CA MET A 10 2.96 -0.14 -16.01
C MET A 10 1.51 0.06 -15.61
N LEU A 11 1.08 -0.62 -14.56
CA LEU A 11 -0.29 -0.55 -14.05
C LEU A 11 -0.43 0.54 -13.00
N LYS A 12 -1.45 1.38 -13.15
CA LYS A 12 -1.79 2.41 -12.19
C LYS A 12 -2.42 1.79 -10.94
N VAL A 13 -1.88 2.14 -9.80
CA VAL A 13 -2.33 1.72 -8.47
C VAL A 13 -2.76 2.93 -7.66
N SER A 14 -3.85 2.77 -6.92
CA SER A 14 -4.35 3.81 -6.01
C SER A 14 -3.91 3.53 -4.57
N PRO A 15 -3.45 4.54 -3.83
CA PRO A 15 -3.35 4.43 -2.38
C PRO A 15 -4.77 4.38 -1.78
N TRP A 16 -4.95 3.60 -0.72
CA TRP A 16 -6.23 3.49 0.00
C TRP A 16 -6.73 4.84 0.49
N LYS A 17 -8.05 5.03 0.56
CA LYS A 17 -8.66 6.13 1.31
C LYS A 17 -8.53 5.81 2.81
N GLY A 18 -7.49 6.35 3.46
CA GLY A 18 -7.27 6.19 4.90
C GLY A 18 -6.08 5.31 5.29
N VAL A 19 -5.30 4.78 4.34
CA VAL A 19 -3.88 4.50 4.61
C VAL A 19 -3.19 5.84 4.45
N VAL A 20 -2.61 6.34 5.54
CA VAL A 20 -1.86 7.60 5.53
C VAL A 20 -0.85 7.52 4.40
N ARG A 21 -0.91 8.55 3.55
CA ARG A 21 0.02 8.78 2.45
C ARG A 21 1.42 8.49 2.96
N PHE A 22 2.13 7.56 2.30
CA PHE A 22 3.56 7.28 2.48
C PHE A 22 4.27 8.40 3.26
N GLY A 23 4.71 8.06 4.47
CA GLY A 23 5.39 9.01 5.34
C GLY A 23 6.72 9.42 4.74
N LYS A 24 6.74 10.57 4.06
CA LYS A 24 7.90 11.31 3.52
C LYS A 24 8.62 10.70 2.30
N ARG A 25 7.98 10.82 1.12
CA ARG A 25 8.66 11.25 -0.12
C ARG A 25 7.74 12.04 -1.08
N GLY A 26 7.09 13.09 -0.56
CA GLY A 26 6.54 14.19 -1.36
C GLY A 26 5.38 13.88 -2.32
N LYS A 27 4.98 14.93 -3.06
CA LYS A 27 3.89 15.02 -4.06
C LYS A 27 4.01 14.01 -5.23
N LEU A 28 5.05 13.16 -5.24
CA LEU A 28 5.51 12.33 -6.35
C LEU A 28 5.67 10.85 -5.95
N ASN A 29 4.70 10.28 -5.24
CA ASN A 29 4.67 8.83 -5.05
C ASN A 29 4.45 8.14 -6.41
N PRO A 30 5.21 7.07 -6.73
CA PRO A 30 4.98 6.30 -7.93
C PRO A 30 3.57 5.69 -7.85
N ARG A 31 2.73 6.08 -8.81
CA ARG A 31 1.35 5.57 -8.97
C ARG A 31 1.31 4.32 -9.83
N TYR A 32 2.47 3.78 -10.21
CA TYR A 32 2.56 2.73 -11.21
C TYR A 32 3.46 1.60 -10.71
N VAL A 33 3.04 0.37 -10.97
CA VAL A 33 3.74 -0.86 -10.56
C VAL A 33 4.06 -1.70 -11.78
N GLY A 34 5.25 -2.32 -11.72
CA GLY A 34 5.76 -3.29 -12.69
C GLY A 34 5.89 -2.77 -14.12
N PRO A 35 6.74 -3.41 -14.93
CA PRO A 35 6.40 -3.68 -16.30
C PRO A 35 5.58 -4.98 -16.36
N PHE A 36 4.42 -4.93 -17.02
CA PHE A 36 3.61 -6.09 -17.37
C PHE A 36 3.49 -6.16 -18.88
N LYS A 37 3.45 -7.38 -19.43
CA LYS A 37 3.28 -7.57 -20.87
C LYS A 37 1.82 -7.50 -21.24
N VAL A 38 1.50 -6.77 -22.30
CA VAL A 38 0.16 -6.79 -22.90
C VAL A 38 -0.04 -8.13 -23.61
N LEU A 39 -1.07 -8.87 -23.21
CA LEU A 39 -1.44 -10.17 -23.78
C LEU A 39 -2.41 -10.02 -24.95
N GLU A 40 -3.42 -9.17 -24.80
CA GLU A 40 -4.52 -9.03 -25.76
C GLU A 40 -5.16 -7.65 -25.65
N ARG A 41 -5.67 -7.11 -26.77
CA ARG A 41 -6.55 -5.94 -26.78
C ARG A 41 -8.01 -6.39 -26.67
N VAL A 42 -8.70 -5.98 -25.60
CA VAL A 42 -10.10 -6.30 -25.34
C VAL A 42 -10.96 -5.07 -25.65
N GLY A 43 -11.48 -5.01 -26.87
CA GLY A 43 -12.21 -3.84 -27.37
C GLY A 43 -11.31 -2.63 -27.64
N ASP A 44 -11.91 -1.45 -27.80
CA ASP A 44 -11.16 -0.28 -28.29
C ASP A 44 -10.22 0.30 -27.23
N VAL A 45 -10.53 0.12 -25.95
CA VAL A 45 -9.96 0.91 -24.84
C VAL A 45 -9.51 0.08 -23.64
N SER A 46 -9.60 -1.25 -23.71
CA SER A 46 -9.14 -2.15 -22.63
C SER A 46 -8.13 -3.16 -23.13
N TYR A 47 -7.22 -3.55 -22.25
CA TYR A 47 -6.13 -4.48 -22.54
C TYR A 47 -6.02 -5.51 -21.44
N LYS A 48 -5.81 -6.77 -21.81
CA LYS A 48 -5.35 -7.81 -20.89
C LYS A 48 -3.85 -7.71 -20.74
N ILE A 49 -3.38 -7.75 -19.51
CA ILE A 49 -1.96 -7.76 -19.18
C ILE A 49 -1.60 -9.04 -18.41
N ASP A 50 -0.34 -9.44 -18.51
CA ASP A 50 0.21 -10.58 -17.79
C ASP A 50 0.45 -10.19 -16.33
N LEU A 51 -0.54 -10.49 -15.48
CA LEU A 51 -0.46 -10.22 -14.05
C LEU A 51 0.26 -11.37 -13.33
N PRO A 52 1.21 -11.07 -12.44
CA PRO A 52 1.88 -12.08 -11.66
C PRO A 52 0.96 -12.58 -10.54
N LYS A 53 1.34 -13.70 -9.92
CA LYS A 53 0.46 -14.44 -8.99
C LYS A 53 0.04 -13.62 -7.77
N GLU A 54 0.86 -12.64 -7.36
CA GLU A 54 0.58 -11.70 -6.27
C GLU A 54 -0.67 -10.85 -6.55
N LEU A 55 -0.98 -10.61 -7.83
CA LEU A 55 -2.15 -9.85 -8.30
C LEU A 55 -3.26 -10.73 -8.87
N SER A 56 -3.19 -12.05 -8.67
CA SER A 56 -4.16 -13.02 -9.23
C SER A 56 -5.62 -12.79 -8.82
N ARG A 57 -5.86 -12.09 -7.70
CA ARG A 57 -7.21 -11.70 -7.25
C ARG A 57 -7.81 -10.57 -8.08
N VAL A 58 -6.98 -9.80 -8.78
CA VAL A 58 -7.41 -8.69 -9.62
C VAL A 58 -7.64 -9.19 -11.03
N HIS A 59 -8.72 -8.74 -11.66
CA HIS A 59 -8.96 -8.99 -13.07
C HIS A 59 -7.81 -8.45 -13.92
N ASN A 60 -7.30 -9.27 -14.82
CA ASN A 60 -6.17 -8.94 -15.69
C ASN A 60 -6.50 -7.96 -16.83
N THR A 61 -7.74 -7.47 -16.91
CA THR A 61 -8.21 -6.56 -17.96
C THR A 61 -8.32 -5.14 -17.41
N PHE A 62 -7.58 -4.21 -18.01
CA PHE A 62 -7.52 -2.81 -17.58
C PHE A 62 -7.84 -1.85 -18.70
N TYR A 63 -8.52 -0.76 -18.34
CA TYR A 63 -8.75 0.36 -19.24
C TYR A 63 -7.44 1.11 -19.51
N VAL A 64 -7.28 1.66 -20.71
CA VAL A 64 -6.07 2.36 -21.17
C VAL A 64 -5.62 3.49 -20.23
N SER A 65 -6.53 4.15 -19.52
CA SER A 65 -6.24 5.22 -18.55
C SER A 65 -5.55 4.74 -17.26
N ASN A 66 -5.59 3.43 -17.00
CA ASN A 66 -4.90 2.78 -15.91
C ASN A 66 -3.54 2.21 -16.34
N LEU A 67 -3.17 2.32 -17.61
CA LEU A 67 -1.91 1.82 -18.13
C LEU A 67 -1.00 2.98 -18.55
N LYS A 68 0.30 2.83 -18.34
CA LYS A 68 1.33 3.75 -18.82
C LYS A 68 2.40 2.97 -19.57
N LYS A 69 2.88 3.49 -20.69
CA LYS A 69 3.96 2.83 -21.45
C LYS A 69 5.22 2.76 -20.58
N CYS A 70 5.84 1.59 -20.48
CA CYS A 70 7.12 1.42 -19.81
C CYS A 70 8.23 1.86 -20.77
N HIS A 71 9.05 2.82 -20.36
CA HIS A 71 10.28 3.19 -21.06
C HIS A 71 11.47 2.72 -20.23
N ALA A 72 12.52 2.22 -20.87
CA ALA A 72 13.69 1.64 -20.20
C ALA A 72 14.36 2.59 -19.17
N ASP A 73 14.15 3.90 -19.32
CA ASP A 73 14.71 4.95 -18.45
C ASP A 73 13.80 5.36 -17.27
N GLU A 74 12.70 4.64 -16.97
CA GLU A 74 11.78 5.03 -15.88
C GLU A 74 11.97 4.18 -14.60
N PRO A 75 12.86 4.58 -13.66
CA PRO A 75 13.16 3.85 -12.42
C PRO A 75 12.06 3.95 -11.35
N LEU A 76 10.84 4.37 -11.73
CA LEU A 76 9.74 4.62 -10.80
C LEU A 76 8.87 3.39 -10.54
N ALA A 77 9.06 2.30 -11.28
CA ALA A 77 8.32 1.07 -11.07
C ALA A 77 8.65 0.49 -9.69
N VAL A 78 7.65 0.45 -8.82
CA VAL A 78 7.79 -0.24 -7.54
C VAL A 78 7.83 -1.74 -7.80
N PRO A 79 8.88 -2.47 -7.35
CA PRO A 79 8.88 -3.93 -7.42
C PRO A 79 7.68 -4.48 -6.65
N LEU A 80 6.95 -5.41 -7.25
CA LEU A 80 5.75 -6.03 -6.64
C LEU A 80 6.09 -6.95 -5.47
N ASP A 81 7.33 -7.43 -5.45
CA ASP A 81 7.79 -8.39 -4.47
C ASP A 81 7.64 -7.79 -3.06
N GLY A 82 6.66 -8.26 -2.28
CA GLY A 82 6.37 -7.82 -0.91
C GLY A 82 5.24 -6.83 -0.71
N LEU A 83 4.53 -6.42 -1.77
CA LEU A 83 3.37 -5.54 -1.65
C LEU A 83 2.10 -6.38 -1.75
N HIS A 84 1.29 -6.36 -0.69
CA HIS A 84 -0.01 -7.02 -0.70
C HIS A 84 -1.01 -6.07 -1.34
N PHE A 85 -1.67 -6.52 -2.42
CA PHE A 85 -2.74 -5.77 -3.07
C PHE A 85 -4.08 -6.42 -2.79
N ASP A 86 -5.11 -5.59 -2.61
CA ASP A 86 -6.48 -6.09 -2.59
C ASP A 86 -7.08 -6.17 -4.00
N ASP A 87 -8.31 -6.71 -4.08
CA ASP A 87 -9.05 -6.92 -5.33
C ASP A 87 -9.33 -5.62 -6.11
N LYS A 88 -9.12 -4.46 -5.46
CA LYS A 88 -9.30 -3.11 -6.02
C LYS A 88 -7.98 -2.42 -6.35
N LEU A 89 -6.86 -3.16 -6.37
CA LEU A 89 -5.50 -2.65 -6.60
C LEU A 89 -5.05 -1.63 -5.54
N TYR A 90 -5.54 -1.75 -4.32
CA TYR A 90 -5.05 -0.95 -3.21
C TYR A 90 -3.87 -1.64 -2.52
N PHE A 91 -2.83 -0.87 -2.24
CA PHE A 91 -1.72 -1.31 -1.40
C PHE A 91 -2.16 -1.52 0.05
N VAL A 92 -1.82 -2.66 0.61
CA VAL A 92 -1.99 -3.00 2.01
C VAL A 92 -0.60 -3.13 2.64
N GLU A 93 -0.20 -2.13 3.41
CA GLU A 93 0.95 -2.25 4.32
C GLU A 93 0.49 -2.80 5.66
N GLU A 94 1.25 -3.77 6.18
CA GLU A 94 1.00 -4.36 7.48
C GLU A 94 1.72 -3.55 8.57
N PRO A 95 1.00 -3.05 9.58
CA PRO A 95 1.63 -2.47 10.76
C PRO A 95 2.40 -3.57 11.51
N VAL A 96 3.60 -3.26 11.97
CA VAL A 96 4.46 -4.19 12.71
C VAL A 96 4.27 -4.02 14.20
N GLU A 97 4.35 -2.77 14.67
CA GLU A 97 4.30 -2.45 16.09
C GLU A 97 3.90 -1.00 16.33
N ILE A 98 3.30 -0.76 17.48
CA ILE A 98 3.14 0.59 18.04
C ILE A 98 4.41 0.90 18.82
N MET A 99 5.19 1.86 18.33
CA MET A 99 6.46 2.23 18.93
C MET A 99 6.34 3.29 20.01
N ASP A 100 5.35 4.18 19.87
CA ASP A 100 5.20 5.31 20.77
C ASP A 100 3.74 5.77 20.83
N ARG A 101 3.41 6.55 21.86
CA ARG A 101 2.09 7.15 22.05
C ARG A 101 2.28 8.60 22.47
N GLU A 102 1.61 9.51 21.78
CA GLU A 102 1.65 10.94 22.07
C GLU A 102 0.23 11.47 22.28
N VAL A 103 0.07 12.37 23.24
CA VAL A 103 -1.18 13.09 23.46
C VAL A 103 -0.99 14.52 22.97
N LYS A 104 -1.70 14.91 21.92
CA LYS A 104 -1.73 16.29 21.45
C LYS A 104 -2.95 17.02 22.00
N TRP A 105 -2.69 18.10 22.72
CA TRP A 105 -3.71 19.04 23.14
C TRP A 105 -3.87 20.11 22.07
N LEU A 106 -5.05 20.17 21.48
CA LEU A 106 -5.54 21.35 20.77
C LEU A 106 -6.44 22.15 21.71
N LYS A 107 -6.86 23.36 21.32
CA LYS A 107 -7.59 24.34 22.14
C LYS A 107 -8.54 23.73 23.20
N GLN A 108 -9.41 22.81 22.80
CA GLN A 108 -10.32 22.09 23.71
C GLN A 108 -10.35 20.57 23.48
N ILE A 109 -9.53 20.05 22.55
CA ILE A 109 -9.61 18.66 22.11
C ILE A 109 -8.31 17.95 22.43
N ARG A 110 -8.43 16.82 23.12
CA ARG A 110 -7.34 15.88 23.36
C ARG A 110 -7.32 14.85 22.23
N ILE A 111 -6.21 14.77 21.51
CA ILE A 111 -6.01 13.80 20.43
C ILE A 111 -4.96 12.78 20.89
N LEU A 112 -5.35 11.51 20.96
CA LEU A 112 -4.44 10.40 21.19
C LEU A 112 -3.87 9.93 19.84
N LEU A 113 -2.54 9.96 19.71
CA LEU A 113 -1.82 9.50 18.54
C LEU A 113 -0.90 8.34 18.92
N VAL A 114 -0.80 7.36 18.03
CA VAL A 114 0.14 6.24 18.14
C VAL A 114 1.15 6.33 17.00
N LYS A 115 2.42 6.13 17.31
CA LYS A 115 3.49 6.01 16.31
C LYS A 115 3.55 4.56 15.87
N VAL A 116 3.22 4.30 14.62
CA VAL A 116 3.15 2.96 14.04
C VAL A 116 4.37 2.75 13.17
N ARG A 117 5.04 1.61 13.36
CA ARG A 117 6.06 1.10 12.44
C ARG A 117 5.40 0.22 11.40
N TRP A 118 5.67 0.45 10.12
CA TRP A 118 5.13 -0.34 9.02
C TRP A 118 6.18 -1.29 8.44
N ASN A 119 5.76 -2.47 7.98
CA ASN A 119 6.63 -3.46 7.35
C ASN A 119 6.83 -3.12 5.87
N SER A 120 7.55 -2.04 5.57
CA SER A 120 7.91 -1.71 4.20
C SER A 120 9.25 -2.34 3.85
N LYS A 121 9.32 -3.07 2.72
CA LYS A 121 10.60 -3.57 2.16
C LYS A 121 11.57 -2.44 1.78
N ARG A 122 11.11 -1.19 1.78
CA ARG A 122 11.91 0.02 1.51
C ARG A 122 12.58 0.60 2.76
N GLY A 123 12.39 -0.05 3.92
CA GLY A 123 12.91 0.37 5.22
C GLY A 123 11.78 0.65 6.21
N PRO A 124 12.11 0.82 7.50
CA PRO A 124 11.11 1.11 8.52
C PRO A 124 10.46 2.48 8.24
N GLU A 125 9.17 2.46 7.90
CA GLU A 125 8.34 3.66 7.78
C GLU A 125 7.60 3.91 9.10
N PHE A 126 7.52 5.18 9.50
CA PHE A 126 6.88 5.59 10.76
C PHE A 126 5.80 6.63 10.47
N THR A 127 4.57 6.37 10.88
CA THR A 127 3.47 7.34 10.82
C THR A 127 2.84 7.54 12.19
N TRP A 128 2.23 8.71 12.38
CA TRP A 128 1.41 9.00 13.56
C TRP A 128 -0.06 8.84 13.17
N GLU A 129 -0.72 7.87 13.80
CA GLU A 129 -2.13 7.52 13.54
C GLU A 129 -3.00 7.87 14.74
N HIS A 130 -4.28 8.19 14.51
CA HIS A 130 -5.24 8.36 15.61
C HIS A 130 -5.49 7.03 16.32
N GLU A 131 -5.29 6.99 17.64
CA GLU A 131 -5.39 5.75 18.42
C GLU A 131 -6.75 5.07 18.25
N ASP A 132 -7.84 5.83 18.30
CA ASP A 132 -9.21 5.28 18.20
C ASP A 132 -9.50 4.64 16.84
N GLN A 133 -9.00 5.24 15.76
CA GLN A 133 -9.17 4.69 14.41
C GLN A 133 -8.28 3.46 14.21
N PHE A 134 -7.03 3.56 14.67
CA PHE A 134 -6.06 2.48 14.57
C PHE A 134 -6.51 1.25 15.38
N ARG A 135 -7.05 1.46 16.58
CA ARG A 135 -7.59 0.40 17.44
C ARG A 135 -8.80 -0.31 16.84
N LYS A 136 -9.68 0.40 16.13
CA LYS A 136 -10.80 -0.22 15.41
C LYS A 136 -10.33 -1.13 14.28
N LYS A 137 -9.28 -0.72 13.56
CA LYS A 137 -8.76 -1.46 12.40
C LYS A 137 -7.82 -2.61 12.80
N TYR A 138 -7.02 -2.40 13.85
CA TYR A 138 -6.02 -3.35 14.33
C TYR A 138 -6.10 -3.52 15.86
N PRO A 139 -7.18 -4.14 16.37
CA PRO A 139 -7.39 -4.27 17.81
C PRO A 139 -6.32 -5.10 18.51
N HIS A 140 -5.66 -6.02 17.79
CA HIS A 140 -4.64 -6.92 18.32
C HIS A 140 -3.39 -6.20 18.85
N PHE A 141 -3.04 -5.00 18.36
CA PHE A 141 -1.93 -4.22 18.93
C PHE A 141 -2.24 -3.61 20.30
N PHE A 142 -3.50 -3.68 20.75
CA PHE A 142 -3.95 -3.11 22.02
C PHE A 142 -4.37 -4.17 23.04
N VAL A 143 -4.28 -5.45 22.68
CA VAL A 143 -4.53 -6.55 23.61
C VAL A 143 -3.29 -6.70 24.47
N LYS A 144 -3.37 -6.33 25.76
CA LYS A 144 -2.32 -6.63 26.73
C LYS A 144 -2.16 -8.15 26.80
N THR A 145 -0.99 -8.67 26.43
CA THR A 145 -0.54 -9.93 27.01
C THR A 145 -0.50 -9.71 28.53
N ALA A 146 -1.34 -10.44 29.26
CA ALA A 146 -1.18 -10.56 30.69
C ALA A 146 0.22 -11.13 30.90
N SER A 147 1.18 -10.28 31.27
CA SER A 147 2.44 -10.74 31.82
C SER A 147 2.05 -11.54 33.05
N SER A 148 2.06 -12.87 32.92
CA SER A 148 2.05 -13.81 34.04
C SER A 148 3.18 -13.39 34.96
N SER A 149 2.83 -12.64 36.00
CA SER A 149 3.71 -12.38 37.12
C SER A 149 3.78 -13.67 37.91
N SER A 150 4.72 -14.55 37.55
CA SER A 150 5.16 -15.59 38.48
C SER A 150 6.03 -14.90 39.53
N VAL A 151 5.38 -14.45 40.59
CA VAL A 151 6.01 -14.13 41.89
C VAL A 151 6.15 -15.42 42.69
N THR A 152 7.17 -15.46 43.55
CA THR A 152 7.49 -16.40 44.65
C THR A 152 8.14 -17.72 44.23
N SER A 153 9.24 -18.18 44.85
CA SER A 153 9.77 -17.92 46.20
C SER A 153 11.29 -17.85 46.25
#